data_AF-A0A662H0L4-F1
#
_entry.id   AF-A0A662H0L4-F1
#
_cell.length_a   1.000
_cell.length_b   1.000
_cell.length_c   1.000
_cell.angle_alpha   90.00
_cell.angle_beta   90.00
_cell.angle_gamma   90.00
#
_symmetry.space_group_name_H-M   'P 1'
#
loop_
_entity.id
_entity.type
_entity.pdbx_description
1 polymer ?
#
loop_
_entity_poly.entity_id
_entity_poly.type
_entity_poly.pdbx_seq_one_letter_code
_entity_poly.pdbx_strand_id
1 'polypeptide(L)'
;MYNEVVAKGLEKGYVDATVVKNAVEKGLIKVCDVPRERVARLLKIFPELDWGEGETLALTSSLKLQHVLVDDILARRVASMMGLKPHGTIYIIIVAARRGIITSKEALKLLDELVERGFRISIEVYIRARKILKRF
;
A
#
# COMPACT_ATOMS: atom_id res chain seq x y z
N MET A 1 9.75 -8.61 0.25
CA MET A 1 8.28 -8.55 0.12
C MET A 1 7.75 -9.48 -0.98
N TYR A 2 8.17 -9.38 -2.25
CA TYR A 2 7.61 -10.23 -3.34
C TYR A 2 7.71 -11.73 -3.05
N ASN A 3 8.88 -12.20 -2.59
CA ASN A 3 9.07 -13.60 -2.25
C ASN A 3 8.10 -14.10 -1.16
N GLU A 4 7.74 -13.23 -0.21
CA GLU A 4 6.80 -13.57 0.85
C GLU A 4 5.36 -13.57 0.35
N VAL A 5 4.94 -12.50 -0.32
CA VAL A 5 3.56 -12.33 -0.79
C VAL A 5 3.22 -13.31 -1.90
N VAL A 6 4.15 -13.57 -2.82
CA VAL A 6 3.90 -14.41 -4.00
C VAL A 6 4.45 -15.80 -3.83
N ALA A 7 5.76 -16.00 -3.67
CA ALA A 7 6.32 -17.35 -3.67
C ALA A 7 5.83 -18.17 -2.48
N LYS A 8 6.02 -17.68 -1.26
CA LYS A 8 5.50 -18.34 -0.04
C LYS A 8 3.98 -18.35 0.02
N GLY A 9 3.32 -17.30 -0.48
CA GLY A 9 1.86 -17.23 -0.53
C GLY A 9 1.25 -18.32 -1.41
N LEU A 10 1.86 -18.61 -2.56
CA LEU A 10 1.44 -19.67 -3.47
C LEU A 10 1.69 -21.07 -2.88
N GLU A 11 2.83 -21.29 -2.23
CA GLU A 11 3.11 -22.54 -1.51
C GLU A 11 2.05 -22.82 -0.43
N LYS A 12 1.53 -21.77 0.21
CA LYS A 12 0.46 -21.84 1.23
C LYS A 12 -0.95 -21.88 0.64
N GLY A 13 -1.11 -21.81 -0.67
CA GLY A 13 -2.41 -21.83 -1.34
C GLY A 13 -3.25 -20.56 -1.18
N TYR A 14 -2.62 -19.41 -0.88
CA TYR A 14 -3.36 -18.15 -0.73
C TYR A 14 -3.79 -17.59 -2.09
N VAL A 15 -5.09 -17.32 -2.23
CA VAL A 15 -5.69 -16.89 -3.50
C VAL A 15 -5.20 -15.50 -3.93
N ASP A 16 -4.97 -14.62 -2.97
CA ASP A 16 -4.44 -13.27 -3.19
C ASP A 16 -3.01 -13.27 -3.77
N ALA A 17 -2.17 -14.25 -3.41
CA ALA A 17 -0.85 -14.44 -4.00
C ALA A 17 -0.92 -14.62 -5.53
N THR A 18 -1.96 -15.33 -6.01
CA THR A 18 -2.22 -15.51 -7.45
C THR A 18 -2.60 -14.18 -8.12
N VAL A 19 -3.40 -13.35 -7.45
CA VAL A 19 -3.78 -12.03 -7.95
C VAL A 19 -2.54 -11.14 -8.12
N VAL A 20 -1.66 -11.13 -7.12
CA VAL A 20 -0.41 -10.34 -7.17
C VAL A 20 0.53 -10.86 -8.26
N LYS A 21 0.71 -12.19 -8.38
CA LYS A 21 1.50 -12.81 -9.46
C LYS A 21 1.00 -12.37 -10.84
N ASN A 22 -0.30 -12.48 -11.08
CA ASN A 22 -0.90 -12.10 -12.36
C ASN A 22 -0.74 -10.59 -12.64
N ALA A 23 -0.82 -9.73 -11.63
CA ALA A 23 -0.59 -8.30 -11.78
C ALA A 23 0.87 -7.99 -12.15
N VAL A 24 1.83 -8.74 -11.61
CA VAL A 24 3.26 -8.62 -11.97
C VAL A 24 3.50 -9.10 -13.41
N GLU A 25 2.96 -10.27 -13.79
CA GLU A 25 3.09 -10.81 -15.15
C GLU A 25 2.47 -9.90 -16.22
N LYS A 26 1.38 -9.21 -15.88
CA LYS A 26 0.73 -8.22 -16.77
C LYS A 26 1.43 -6.85 -16.76
N GLY A 27 2.50 -6.67 -16.00
CA GLY A 27 3.23 -5.40 -15.90
C GLY A 27 2.49 -4.29 -15.14
N LEU A 28 1.40 -4.61 -14.42
CA LEU A 28 0.67 -3.66 -13.58
C LEU A 28 1.46 -3.33 -12.31
N ILE A 29 2.25 -4.28 -11.81
CA ILE A 29 3.17 -4.12 -10.69
C ILE A 29 4.57 -4.46 -11.18
N LYS A 30 5.51 -3.54 -11.00
CA LYS A 30 6.92 -3.78 -11.29
C LYS A 30 7.63 -4.22 -10.00
N VAL A 31 8.26 -5.39 -10.04
CA VAL A 31 9.15 -5.85 -8.97
C VAL A 31 10.52 -5.19 -9.16
N CYS A 32 11.04 -4.60 -8.09
CA CYS A 32 12.33 -3.93 -8.07
C CYS A 32 13.14 -4.43 -6.87
N ASP A 33 14.42 -4.67 -7.08
CA ASP A 33 15.33 -5.02 -6.00
C ASP A 33 15.79 -3.78 -5.23
N VAL A 34 16.01 -3.97 -3.92
CA VAL A 34 16.67 -2.98 -3.07
C VAL A 34 17.89 -3.65 -2.42
N PRO A 35 19.08 -3.01 -2.45
CA PRO A 35 20.25 -3.57 -1.80
C PRO A 35 20.00 -3.83 -0.31
N ARG A 36 20.27 -5.06 0.15
CA ARG A 36 20.11 -5.46 1.56
C ARG A 36 20.74 -4.48 2.54
N GLU A 37 21.85 -3.86 2.16
CA GLU A 37 22.61 -3.01 3.09
C GLU A 37 21.93 -1.66 3.30
N ARG A 38 21.07 -1.25 2.36
CA ARG A 38 20.19 -0.09 2.57
C ARG A 38 19.10 -0.43 3.56
N VAL A 39 18.49 -1.60 3.43
CA VAL A 39 17.45 -2.07 4.35
C VAL A 39 18.04 -2.25 5.76
N ALA A 40 19.17 -2.94 5.88
CA ALA A 40 19.85 -3.15 7.16
C ALA A 40 20.22 -1.83 7.86
N ARG A 41 20.68 -0.81 7.13
CA ARG A 41 20.92 0.53 7.70
C ARG A 41 19.65 1.20 8.20
N LEU A 42 18.54 1.05 7.50
CA LEU A 42 17.25 1.58 7.93
C LEU A 42 16.76 0.88 9.20
N LEU A 43 16.82 -0.46 9.22
CA LEU A 43 16.42 -1.26 10.39
C LEU A 43 17.34 -1.04 11.60
N LYS A 44 18.60 -0.66 11.39
CA LYS A 44 19.48 -0.24 12.49
C LYS A 44 19.01 1.04 13.18
N ILE A 45 18.38 1.94 12.42
CA ILE A 45 17.84 3.21 12.93
C ILE A 45 16.44 3.00 13.51
N PHE A 46 15.64 2.13 12.89
CA PHE A 46 14.26 1.80 13.28
C PHE A 46 14.12 0.29 13.46
N PRO A 47 14.61 -0.28 14.58
CA PRO A 47 14.67 -1.72 14.81
C PRO A 47 13.30 -2.39 14.97
N GLU A 48 12.25 -1.62 15.18
CA GLU A 48 10.88 -2.10 15.30
C GLU A 48 10.23 -2.40 13.94
N LEU A 49 10.82 -1.92 12.84
CA LEU A 49 10.35 -2.27 11.51
C LEU A 49 10.73 -3.70 11.18
N ASP A 50 9.83 -4.39 10.50
CA ASP A 50 10.18 -5.67 9.88
C ASP A 50 10.97 -5.46 8.56
N TRP A 51 11.50 -6.56 8.04
CA TRP A 51 12.28 -6.52 6.80
C TRP A 51 11.47 -6.09 5.57
N GLY A 52 10.20 -6.47 5.47
CA GLY A 52 9.32 -6.10 4.36
C GLY A 52 8.95 -4.63 4.36
N GLU A 53 8.70 -4.06 5.55
CA GLU A 53 8.52 -2.62 5.75
C GLU A 53 9.79 -1.87 5.40
N GLY A 54 10.94 -2.33 5.90
CA GLY A 54 12.24 -1.75 5.59
C GLY A 54 12.55 -1.76 4.10
N GLU A 55 12.29 -2.87 3.41
CA GLU A 55 12.42 -2.98 1.95
C GLU A 55 11.54 -1.97 1.22
N THR A 56 10.27 -1.85 1.63
CA THR A 56 9.29 -0.95 1.01
C THR A 56 9.71 0.52 1.13
N LEU A 57 10.15 0.94 2.32
CA LEU A 57 10.59 2.32 2.58
C LEU A 57 11.93 2.61 1.88
N ALA A 58 12.90 1.70 1.98
CA ALA A 58 14.21 1.86 1.35
C ALA A 58 14.11 1.90 -0.18
N LEU A 59 13.26 1.06 -0.77
CA LEU A 59 13.01 1.05 -2.21
C LEU A 59 12.38 2.36 -2.66
N THR A 60 11.31 2.81 -1.99
CA THR A 60 10.62 4.07 -2.31
C THR A 60 11.61 5.24 -2.31
N SER A 61 12.44 5.34 -1.27
CA SER A 61 13.47 6.37 -1.16
C SER A 61 14.52 6.27 -2.27
N SER A 62 14.98 5.05 -2.59
CA SER A 62 16.00 4.84 -3.64
C SER A 62 15.52 5.24 -5.04
N LEU A 63 14.23 5.06 -5.31
CA LEU A 63 13.58 5.46 -6.56
C LEU A 63 13.18 6.94 -6.58
N LYS A 64 13.49 7.71 -5.53
CA LYS A 64 13.11 9.12 -5.36
C LYS A 64 11.59 9.34 -5.47
N LEU A 65 10.80 8.34 -5.07
CA LEU A 65 9.35 8.45 -5.03
C LEU A 65 8.93 9.06 -3.69
N GLN A 66 7.82 9.79 -3.71
CA GLN A 66 7.25 10.37 -2.48
C GLN A 66 6.13 9.50 -1.91
N HIS A 67 5.40 8.78 -2.73
CA HIS A 67 4.21 8.04 -2.29
C HIS A 67 4.56 6.59 -1.97
N VAL A 68 4.12 6.11 -0.81
CA VAL A 68 4.31 4.72 -0.38
C VAL A 68 3.02 4.15 0.18
N LEU A 69 2.72 2.89 -0.12
CA LEU A 69 1.62 2.16 0.48
C LEU A 69 2.15 1.38 1.68
N VAL A 70 1.54 1.59 2.85
CA VAL A 70 1.93 0.96 4.11
C VAL A 70 0.68 0.65 4.94
N ASP A 71 0.64 -0.53 5.53
CA ASP A 71 -0.47 -1.04 6.34
C ASP A 71 -0.21 -0.90 7.85
N ASP A 72 1.05 -0.87 8.28
CA ASP A 72 1.41 -0.71 9.68
C ASP A 72 1.53 0.77 10.16
N ILE A 73 1.22 1.00 11.45
CA ILE A 73 1.23 2.34 12.07
C ILE A 73 2.65 2.84 12.30
N LEU A 74 3.58 2.00 12.75
CA LEU A 74 4.99 2.33 12.92
C LEU A 74 5.65 2.61 11.57
N ALA A 75 5.43 1.75 10.56
CA ALA A 75 5.93 1.98 9.21
C ALA A 75 5.43 3.32 8.62
N ARG A 76 4.16 3.69 8.86
CA ARG A 76 3.62 5.01 8.49
C ARG A 76 4.35 6.18 9.15
N ARG A 77 4.67 6.06 10.44
CA ARG A 77 5.41 7.10 11.17
C ARG A 77 6.82 7.24 10.61
N VAL A 78 7.54 6.14 10.44
CA VAL A 78 8.89 6.15 9.89
C VAL A 78 8.92 6.70 8.46
N ALA A 79 7.99 6.27 7.59
CA ALA A 79 7.82 6.83 6.26
C ALA A 79 7.70 8.35 6.29
N SER A 80 6.88 8.88 7.19
CA SER A 80 6.65 10.32 7.34
C SER A 80 7.92 11.05 7.82
N MET A 81 8.66 10.47 8.77
CA MET A 81 9.96 11.00 9.23
C MET A 81 11.00 11.05 8.11
N MET A 82 10.94 10.10 7.17
CA MET A 82 11.78 10.06 5.97
C MET A 82 11.33 11.04 4.88
N GLY A 83 10.29 11.85 5.10
CA GLY A 83 9.72 12.77 4.11
C GLY A 83 8.86 12.09 3.04
N LEU A 84 8.51 10.81 3.23
CA LEU A 84 7.57 10.11 2.35
C LEU A 84 6.12 10.43 2.74
N LYS A 85 5.21 10.13 1.83
CA LYS A 85 3.76 10.31 1.94
C LYS A 85 3.11 8.94 2.02
N PRO A 86 2.96 8.37 3.23
CA PRO A 86 2.34 7.07 3.40
C PRO A 86 0.83 7.11 3.13
N HIS A 87 0.35 6.07 2.47
CA HIS A 87 -1.03 5.90 2.05
C HIS A 87 -1.51 4.48 2.34
N GLY A 88 -2.83 4.28 2.37
CA GLY A 88 -3.44 2.95 2.52
C GLY A 88 -4.52 2.70 1.47
N THR A 89 -5.29 1.63 1.65
CA THR A 89 -6.30 1.17 0.68
C THR A 89 -7.27 2.26 0.20
N ILE A 90 -7.77 3.10 1.11
CA ILE A 90 -8.72 4.18 0.79
C ILE A 90 -8.11 5.18 -0.21
N TYR A 91 -6.81 5.44 -0.12
CA TYR A 91 -6.11 6.33 -1.06
C TYR A 91 -6.16 5.78 -2.49
N ILE A 92 -6.06 4.46 -2.65
CA ILE A 92 -6.12 3.80 -3.96
C ILE A 92 -7.50 4.04 -4.60
N ILE A 93 -8.59 3.88 -3.83
CA ILE A 93 -9.96 4.14 -4.30
C ILE A 93 -10.10 5.60 -4.74
N ILE A 94 -9.63 6.54 -3.93
CA ILE A 94 -9.69 7.98 -4.23
C ILE A 94 -8.88 8.31 -5.49
N VAL A 95 -7.67 7.76 -5.63
CA VAL A 95 -6.82 8.00 -6.80
C VAL A 95 -7.43 7.40 -8.06
N ALA A 96 -8.03 6.21 -7.97
CA ALA A 96 -8.70 5.58 -9.10
C ALA A 96 -9.88 6.43 -9.60
N ALA A 97 -10.72 6.93 -8.68
CA ALA A 97 -11.82 7.84 -8.99
C ALA A 97 -11.31 9.15 -9.62
N ARG A 98 -10.31 9.78 -9.00
CA ARG A 98 -9.73 11.04 -9.49
C ARG A 98 -9.08 10.92 -10.87
N ARG A 99 -8.59 9.72 -11.22
CA ARG A 99 -8.00 9.43 -12.54
C ARG A 99 -9.04 8.97 -13.57
N GLY A 100 -10.32 8.89 -13.21
CA GLY A 100 -11.38 8.42 -14.10
C GLY A 100 -11.30 6.92 -14.42
N ILE A 101 -10.55 6.14 -13.62
CA ILE A 101 -10.47 4.67 -13.78
C ILE A 101 -11.78 4.02 -13.35
N ILE A 102 -12.42 4.61 -12.33
CA ILE A 102 -13.76 4.27 -11.85
C ILE A 102 -14.54 5.57 -11.67
N THR A 103 -15.86 5.48 -11.73
CA THR A 103 -16.75 6.62 -11.43
C THR A 103 -16.77 6.93 -9.93
N SER A 104 -17.13 8.16 -9.59
CA SER A 104 -17.37 8.58 -8.19
C SER A 104 -18.40 7.69 -7.48
N LYS A 105 -19.45 7.26 -8.21
CA LYS A 105 -20.48 6.34 -7.70
C LYS A 105 -19.91 4.96 -7.36
N GLU A 106 -19.09 4.38 -8.24
CA GLU A 106 -18.42 3.11 -7.97
C GLU A 106 -17.43 3.22 -6.81
N ALA A 107 -16.67 4.31 -6.73
CA ALA A 107 -15.73 4.54 -5.64
C ALA A 107 -16.43 4.65 -4.27
N LEU A 108 -17.56 5.35 -4.20
CA LEU A 108 -18.39 5.41 -2.99
C LEU A 108 -18.92 4.03 -2.61
N LYS A 109 -19.39 3.25 -3.58
CA LYS A 109 -19.86 1.88 -3.36
C LYS A 109 -18.74 0.98 -2.82
N LEU A 110 -17.54 1.02 -3.41
CA LEU A 110 -16.38 0.25 -2.94
C LEU A 110 -15.96 0.65 -1.52
N LEU A 111 -16.03 1.94 -1.19
CA LEU A 111 -15.73 2.42 0.17
C LEU A 111 -16.73 1.86 1.19
N ASP A 112 -18.01 1.81 0.84
CA ASP A 112 -19.08 1.30 1.70
C ASP A 112 -18.93 -0.23 1.88
N GLU A 113 -18.67 -0.96 0.79
CA GLU A 113 -18.42 -2.41 0.81
C GLU A 113 -17.19 -2.79 1.66
N LEU A 114 -16.13 -1.97 1.67
CA LEU A 114 -14.98 -2.20 2.55
C LEU A 114 -15.40 -2.20 4.02
N VAL A 115 -16.18 -1.20 4.44
CA VAL A 115 -16.64 -1.07 5.83
C VAL A 115 -17.57 -2.23 6.18
N GLU A 116 -18.52 -2.57 5.30
CA GLU A 116 -19.44 -3.69 5.48
C GLU A 116 -18.71 -5.02 5.66
N ARG A 117 -17.58 -5.21 4.98
CA ARG A 117 -16.71 -6.40 5.10
C ARG A 117 -15.75 -6.34 6.29
N GLY A 118 -15.90 -5.38 7.20
CA GLY A 118 -15.12 -5.29 8.44
C GLY A 118 -13.79 -4.57 8.32
N PHE A 119 -13.57 -3.79 7.26
CA PHE A 119 -12.36 -2.97 7.15
C PHE A 119 -12.31 -1.93 8.28
N ARG A 120 -11.21 -1.93 9.03
CA ARG A 120 -11.01 -1.01 10.16
C ARG A 120 -10.71 0.40 9.65
N ILE A 121 -11.63 1.32 9.89
CA ILE A 121 -11.54 2.72 9.51
C ILE A 121 -12.22 3.58 10.58
N SER A 122 -11.64 4.73 10.91
CA SER A 122 -12.31 5.68 11.79
C SER A 122 -13.48 6.35 11.07
N ILE A 123 -14.51 6.73 11.81
CA ILE A 123 -15.68 7.41 11.24
C ILE A 123 -15.29 8.73 10.57
N GLU A 124 -14.29 9.43 11.12
CA GLU A 124 -13.76 10.68 10.55
C GLU A 124 -13.09 10.45 9.20
N VAL A 125 -12.28 9.40 9.07
CA VAL A 125 -11.62 9.04 7.81
C VAL A 125 -12.66 8.62 6.77
N TYR A 126 -13.67 7.83 7.16
CA TYR A 126 -14.76 7.42 6.29
C TYR A 126 -15.54 8.63 5.74
N ILE A 127 -16.00 9.52 6.61
CA ILE A 127 -16.73 10.74 6.23
C ILE A 127 -15.87 11.62 5.31
N ARG A 128 -14.58 11.77 5.63
CA ARG A 128 -13.65 12.57 4.82
C ARG A 128 -13.47 11.96 3.43
N ALA A 129 -13.29 10.65 3.32
CA ALA A 129 -13.16 9.96 2.04
C ALA A 129 -14.41 10.15 1.17
N ARG A 130 -15.61 9.98 1.73
CA ARG A 130 -16.88 10.22 1.02
C ARG A 130 -17.00 11.66 0.52
N LYS A 131 -16.64 12.64 1.34
CA LYS A 131 -16.65 14.07 0.94
C LYS A 131 -15.69 14.35 -0.21
N ILE A 132 -14.52 13.70 -0.24
CA ILE A 132 -13.55 13.82 -1.32
C ILE A 132 -14.12 13.22 -2.61
N LEU A 133 -14.66 12.00 -2.54
CA LEU A 133 -15.17 11.30 -3.72
C LEU A 133 -16.32 12.07 -4.40
N LYS A 134 -17.23 12.69 -3.64
CA LYS A 134 -18.34 13.51 -4.18
C LYS A 134 -17.93 14.77 -4.94
N ARG A 135 -16.64 15.14 -4.94
CA ARG A 135 -16.11 16.31 -5.66
C ARG A 135 -15.61 15.97 -7.06
N PHE A 136 -15.49 14.69 -7.36
CA PHE A 136 -15.20 14.16 -8.69
C PHE A 136 -16.50 13.60 -9.26
#